data_AF-A0A955XC34-F1
#
_entry.id   AF-A0A955XC34-F1
#
_cell.length_a   1.000
_cell.length_b   1.000
_cell.length_c   1.000
_cell.angle_alpha   90.00
_cell.angle_beta   90.00
_cell.angle_gamma   90.00
#
_symmetry.space_group_name_H-M   'P 1'
#
loop_
_entity.id
_entity.type
_entity.pdbx_description
1 polymer ?
#
loop_
_entity_poly.entity_id
_entity_poly.type
_entity_poly.pdbx_seq_one_letter_code
_entity_poly.pdbx_strand_id
1 'polypeptide(L)'
;MVLAQALDPTRSDDDLAPRRPATVAALDARLSVWGQAARAAVERRAEVVAQGAALYVERVGRNAEVLRPVPLDYRMALLSTEVDVLVLVAASLLPDAVRRSCRLLWVDPDKLETNVLADLQDAVEGARAEIRRRQALYRRRARLWQDDPERLDALREEVEGLRVPRAGDTAAELVTRGLLLRHRDDARLGYAEPSEPSGQNKLSIRAGSISRWISEIDQRIARAC
;
A
#
# COMPACT_ATOMS: atom_id res chain seq x y z
N MET A 1 27.26 38.16 43.72
CA MET A 1 25.99 37.66 43.13
C MET A 1 25.94 38.18 41.70
N VAL A 2 26.42 37.38 40.75
CA VAL A 2 26.47 37.73 39.32
C VAL A 2 25.27 37.03 38.67
N LEU A 3 24.32 37.79 38.17
CA LEU A 3 23.18 37.28 37.42
C LEU A 3 23.67 36.81 36.05
N ALA A 4 23.62 35.50 35.82
CA ALA A 4 23.81 34.92 34.50
C ALA A 4 22.65 35.38 33.59
N GLN A 5 22.97 36.05 32.48
CA GLN A 5 22.03 36.24 31.39
C GLN A 5 21.75 34.87 30.76
N ALA A 6 20.47 34.51 30.72
CA ALA A 6 20.00 33.34 29.99
C ALA A 6 20.21 33.57 28.49
N LEU A 7 21.08 32.78 27.87
CA LEU A 7 21.13 32.59 26.42
C LEU A 7 19.89 31.80 26.00
N ASP A 8 19.05 32.42 25.17
CA ASP A 8 17.88 31.82 24.55
C ASP A 8 18.34 30.83 23.44
N PRO A 9 18.04 29.51 23.51
CA PRO A 9 18.67 28.51 22.64
C PRO A 9 17.84 28.15 21.40
N THR A 10 16.91 28.99 20.92
CA THR A 10 15.91 28.56 19.90
C THR A 10 15.82 29.41 18.63
N ARG A 11 16.87 30.13 18.23
CA ARG A 11 16.96 30.66 16.85
C ARG A 11 18.25 30.20 16.19
N SER A 12 18.17 29.08 15.49
CA SER A 12 19.14 28.76 14.44
C SER A 12 18.94 29.77 13.31
N ASP A 13 19.86 30.73 13.19
CA ASP A 13 19.95 31.67 12.06
C ASP A 13 20.30 30.99 10.71
N ASP A 14 20.26 29.65 10.64
CA ASP A 14 20.48 28.86 9.42
C ASP A 14 19.26 28.84 8.46
N ASP A 15 18.10 29.38 8.86
CA ASP A 15 16.88 29.38 8.03
C ASP A 15 16.78 30.57 7.03
N LEU A 16 17.83 31.40 6.91
CA LEU A 16 17.81 32.61 6.07
C LEU A 16 18.84 32.61 4.93
N ALA A 17 19.51 31.49 4.65
CA ALA A 17 20.29 31.39 3.42
C ALA A 17 19.34 31.40 2.21
N PRO A 18 19.44 32.36 1.27
CA PRO A 18 18.60 32.37 0.08
C PRO A 18 18.77 31.06 -0.68
N ARG A 19 17.67 30.33 -0.86
CA ARG A 19 17.68 29.05 -1.58
C ARG A 19 18.24 29.28 -2.98
N ARG A 20 19.16 28.42 -3.41
CA ARG A 20 19.70 28.46 -4.77
C ARG A 20 18.56 28.33 -5.78
N PRO A 21 18.58 29.09 -6.89
CA PRO A 21 17.55 29.01 -7.93
C PRO A 21 17.47 27.59 -8.50
N ALA A 22 16.27 27.12 -8.80
CA ALA A 22 16.07 25.83 -9.43
C ALA A 22 16.75 25.77 -10.81
N THR A 23 17.37 24.63 -11.11
CA THR A 23 17.94 24.35 -12.43
C THR A 23 17.34 23.08 -12.99
N VAL A 24 17.29 22.98 -14.32
CA VAL A 24 16.81 21.77 -15.01
C VAL A 24 17.60 20.53 -14.54
N ALA A 25 18.92 20.65 -14.38
CA ALA A 25 19.77 19.57 -13.89
C ALA A 25 19.41 19.11 -12.47
N ALA A 26 19.12 20.06 -11.56
CA ALA A 26 18.72 19.74 -10.19
C ALA A 26 17.34 19.08 -10.12
N LEU A 27 16.41 19.47 -10.99
CA LEU A 27 15.10 18.84 -11.15
C LEU A 27 15.22 17.42 -11.72
N ASP A 28 16.03 17.25 -12.77
CA ASP A 28 16.27 15.95 -13.40
C ASP A 28 16.86 14.93 -12.41
N ALA A 29 17.79 15.36 -11.56
CA ALA A 29 18.37 14.52 -10.50
C ALA A 29 17.30 14.09 -9.47
N ARG A 30 16.53 15.06 -8.94
CA ARG A 30 15.43 14.78 -7.97
C ARG A 30 14.38 13.84 -8.56
N LEU A 31 13.92 14.10 -9.79
CA LEU A 31 12.96 13.24 -10.48
C LEU A 31 13.48 11.82 -10.67
N SER A 32 14.79 11.66 -10.93
CA SER A 32 15.41 10.35 -11.10
C SER A 32 15.39 9.54 -9.80
N VAL A 33 15.76 10.17 -8.68
CA VAL A 33 15.68 9.57 -7.33
C VAL A 33 14.24 9.20 -7.00
N TRP A 34 13.30 10.13 -7.19
CA TRP A 34 11.87 9.87 -6.96
C TRP A 34 11.37 8.69 -7.79
N GLY A 35 11.67 8.65 -9.09
CA GLY A 35 11.16 7.57 -9.96
C GLY A 35 11.79 6.21 -9.68
N GLN A 36 13.05 6.15 -9.23
CA GLN A 36 13.63 4.90 -8.72
C GLN A 36 12.90 4.44 -7.46
N ALA A 37 12.74 5.33 -6.47
CA ALA A 37 12.04 5.02 -5.23
C ALA A 37 10.58 4.61 -5.46
N ALA A 38 9.86 5.32 -6.34
CA ALA A 38 8.47 5.02 -6.66
C ALA A 38 8.30 3.66 -7.34
N ARG A 39 9.19 3.28 -8.26
CA ARG A 39 9.13 1.96 -8.93
C ARG A 39 9.40 0.82 -7.96
N ALA A 40 10.44 0.94 -7.13
CA ALA A 40 10.73 -0.04 -6.08
C ALA A 40 9.56 -0.15 -5.08
N ALA A 41 8.92 0.97 -4.75
CA ALA A 41 7.79 0.98 -3.84
C ALA A 41 6.53 0.31 -4.43
N VAL A 42 6.31 0.39 -5.75
CA VAL A 42 5.23 -0.34 -6.44
C VAL A 42 5.42 -1.85 -6.30
N GLU A 43 6.62 -2.37 -6.51
CA GLU A 43 6.94 -3.80 -6.32
C GLU A 43 6.69 -4.21 -4.88
N ARG A 44 7.22 -3.44 -3.94
CA ARG A 44 7.04 -3.71 -2.51
C ARG A 44 5.57 -3.72 -2.10
N ARG A 45 4.75 -2.86 -2.70
CA ARG A 45 3.30 -2.84 -2.45
C ARG A 45 2.59 -4.07 -3.01
N ALA A 46 3.00 -4.58 -4.17
CA ALA A 46 2.46 -5.82 -4.71
C ALA A 46 2.81 -7.03 -3.80
N GLU A 47 4.05 -7.10 -3.31
CA GLU A 47 4.47 -8.09 -2.29
C GLU A 47 3.62 -8.00 -1.03
N VAL A 48 3.42 -6.78 -0.50
CA VAL A 48 2.60 -6.55 0.70
C VAL A 48 1.15 -6.98 0.50
N VAL A 49 0.58 -6.77 -0.70
CA VAL A 49 -0.76 -7.28 -1.04
C VAL A 49 -0.80 -8.81 -0.97
N ALA A 50 0.19 -9.47 -1.57
CA ALA A 50 0.25 -10.93 -1.61
C ALA A 50 0.49 -11.54 -0.21
N GLN A 51 1.42 -10.97 0.56
CA GLN A 51 1.72 -11.38 1.94
C GLN A 51 0.51 -11.16 2.86
N GLY A 52 -0.13 -9.99 2.79
CA GLY A 52 -1.33 -9.70 3.57
C GLY A 52 -2.50 -10.61 3.21
N ALA A 53 -2.64 -10.95 1.93
CA ALA A 53 -3.63 -11.93 1.47
C ALA A 53 -3.34 -13.34 2.02
N ALA A 54 -2.08 -13.79 2.00
CA ALA A 54 -1.67 -15.07 2.56
C ALA A 54 -1.92 -15.16 4.08
N LEU A 55 -1.46 -14.17 4.84
CA LEU A 55 -1.69 -14.08 6.30
C LEU A 55 -3.18 -14.10 6.65
N TYR A 56 -4.02 -13.44 5.84
CA TYR A 56 -5.47 -13.48 6.01
C TYR A 56 -6.04 -14.87 5.74
N VAL A 57 -5.67 -15.49 4.61
CA VAL A 57 -6.17 -16.80 4.20
C VAL A 57 -5.72 -17.93 5.13
N GLU A 58 -4.53 -17.85 5.72
CA GLU A 58 -4.11 -18.79 6.78
C GLU A 58 -5.11 -18.85 7.93
N ARG A 59 -5.80 -17.74 8.23
CA ARG A 59 -6.79 -17.67 9.32
C ARG A 59 -8.20 -18.06 8.86
N VAL A 60 -8.64 -17.59 7.69
CA VAL A 60 -10.03 -17.77 7.23
C VAL A 60 -10.22 -18.97 6.30
N GLY A 61 -9.14 -19.51 5.74
CA GLY A 61 -9.14 -20.56 4.74
C GLY A 61 -9.98 -20.21 3.51
N ARG A 62 -10.77 -21.19 3.04
CA ARG A 62 -11.64 -21.03 1.85
C ARG A 62 -12.76 -20.01 2.03
N ASN A 63 -13.04 -19.56 3.25
CA ASN A 63 -14.01 -18.49 3.45
C ASN A 63 -13.53 -17.15 2.88
N ALA A 64 -12.26 -17.01 2.50
CA ALA A 64 -11.79 -15.86 1.73
C ALA A 64 -12.50 -15.70 0.38
N GLU A 65 -13.04 -16.78 -0.21
CA GLU A 65 -13.79 -16.75 -1.47
C GLU A 65 -15.07 -15.88 -1.40
N VAL A 66 -15.56 -15.56 -0.19
CA VAL A 66 -16.80 -14.78 -0.02
C VAL A 66 -16.61 -13.28 -0.25
N LEU A 67 -15.36 -12.80 -0.17
CA LEU A 67 -15.05 -11.39 -0.40
C LEU A 67 -15.44 -11.00 -1.83
N ARG A 68 -16.16 -9.88 -1.97
CA ARG A 68 -16.60 -9.42 -3.27
C ARG A 68 -15.46 -8.71 -4.02
N PRO A 69 -15.23 -9.07 -5.29
CA PRO A 69 -14.38 -8.30 -6.16
C PRO A 69 -14.83 -6.85 -6.26
N VAL A 70 -13.86 -5.93 -6.30
CA VAL A 70 -14.10 -4.51 -6.43
C VAL A 70 -13.47 -4.06 -7.75
N PRO A 71 -14.23 -3.47 -8.69
CA PRO A 71 -13.67 -3.03 -9.96
C PRO A 71 -12.71 -1.88 -9.71
N LEU A 72 -11.41 -2.15 -9.88
CA LEU A 72 -10.31 -1.23 -9.60
C LEU A 72 -9.27 -1.31 -10.71
N ASP A 73 -8.71 -0.16 -11.09
CA ASP A 73 -7.46 -0.12 -11.86
C ASP A 73 -6.31 -0.43 -10.89
N TYR A 74 -5.86 -1.69 -10.88
CA TYR A 74 -4.79 -2.15 -9.98
C TYR A 74 -3.48 -1.38 -10.17
N ARG A 75 -3.17 -0.94 -11.39
CA ARG A 75 -1.99 -0.11 -11.66
C ARG A 75 -2.10 1.20 -10.88
N MET A 76 -3.24 1.87 -10.93
CA MET A 76 -3.45 3.13 -10.21
C MET A 76 -3.52 2.91 -8.71
N ALA A 77 -4.09 1.80 -8.27
CA ALA A 77 -4.16 1.42 -6.86
C ALA A 77 -2.76 1.21 -6.23
N LEU A 78 -1.83 0.58 -6.96
CA LEU A 78 -0.45 0.39 -6.51
C LEU A 78 0.30 1.73 -6.35
N LEU A 79 -0.09 2.77 -7.09
CA LEU A 79 0.47 4.11 -6.97
C LEU A 79 -0.15 4.96 -5.84
N SER A 80 -1.22 4.48 -5.20
CA SER A 80 -1.82 5.16 -4.05
C SER A 80 -0.87 5.16 -2.85
N THR A 81 -0.94 6.19 -2.02
CA THR A 81 -0.25 6.23 -0.71
C THR A 81 -1.07 5.57 0.38
N GLU A 82 -2.34 5.26 0.14
CA GLU A 82 -3.25 4.72 1.13
C GLU A 82 -3.16 3.19 1.20
N VAL A 83 -3.19 2.64 2.41
CA VAL A 83 -3.17 1.19 2.63
C VAL A 83 -4.54 0.58 2.37
N ASP A 84 -5.63 1.29 2.65
CA ASP A 84 -6.99 0.81 2.40
C ASP A 84 -7.23 0.47 0.93
N VAL A 85 -6.57 1.20 0.01
CA VAL A 85 -6.60 0.87 -1.42
C VAL A 85 -5.96 -0.50 -1.70
N LEU A 86 -4.88 -0.87 -1.01
CA LEU A 86 -4.28 -2.21 -1.13
C LEU A 86 -5.18 -3.30 -0.57
N VAL A 87 -5.92 -3.03 0.50
CA VAL A 87 -6.93 -3.94 1.04
C VAL A 87 -7.99 -4.25 -0.03
N LEU A 88 -8.43 -3.24 -0.78
CA LEU A 88 -9.40 -3.44 -1.85
C LEU A 88 -8.84 -4.25 -3.03
N VAL A 89 -7.57 -4.02 -3.40
CA VAL A 89 -6.89 -4.85 -4.41
C VAL A 89 -6.82 -6.30 -3.95
N ALA A 90 -6.35 -6.54 -2.73
CA ALA A 90 -6.27 -7.89 -2.15
C ALA A 90 -7.64 -8.58 -2.13
N ALA A 91 -8.67 -7.89 -1.63
CA ALA A 91 -10.04 -8.40 -1.59
C ALA A 91 -10.57 -8.75 -2.98
N SER A 92 -10.12 -8.04 -4.02
CA SER A 92 -10.55 -8.27 -5.39
C SER A 92 -9.88 -9.49 -6.05
N LEU A 93 -8.61 -9.74 -5.73
CA LEU A 93 -7.85 -10.87 -6.28
C LEU A 93 -8.13 -12.19 -5.55
N LEU A 94 -8.43 -12.13 -4.26
CA LEU A 94 -8.57 -13.29 -3.39
C LEU A 94 -9.52 -14.38 -3.90
N PRO A 95 -10.73 -14.09 -4.41
CA PRO A 95 -11.65 -15.16 -4.81
C PRO A 95 -11.10 -16.09 -5.88
N ASP A 96 -10.45 -15.54 -6.91
CA ASP A 96 -9.90 -16.32 -8.01
C ASP A 96 -8.53 -16.93 -7.66
N ALA A 97 -7.71 -16.21 -6.88
CA ALA A 97 -6.43 -16.74 -6.38
C ALA A 97 -6.65 -17.94 -5.43
N VAL A 98 -7.62 -17.86 -4.52
CA VAL A 98 -7.97 -18.95 -3.60
C VAL A 98 -8.41 -20.19 -4.38
N ARG A 99 -9.27 -20.06 -5.39
CA ARG A 99 -9.70 -21.21 -6.22
C ARG A 99 -8.53 -21.93 -6.89
N ARG A 100 -7.52 -21.19 -7.37
CA ARG A 100 -6.32 -21.77 -8.01
C ARG A 100 -5.29 -22.33 -7.03
N SER A 101 -5.34 -21.88 -5.77
CA SER A 101 -4.44 -22.31 -4.69
C SER A 101 -5.03 -23.36 -3.75
N CYS A 102 -6.31 -23.73 -3.93
CA CYS A 102 -6.97 -24.74 -3.12
C CYS A 102 -6.52 -26.16 -3.46
N ARG A 103 -6.31 -26.98 -2.43
CA ARG A 103 -6.20 -28.44 -2.51
C ARG A 103 -7.18 -29.07 -1.53
N LEU A 104 -8.16 -29.81 -2.05
CA LEU A 104 -9.27 -30.40 -1.27
C LEU A 104 -10.08 -29.34 -0.49
N LEU A 105 -9.72 -29.08 0.77
CA LEU A 105 -10.39 -28.14 1.68
C LEU A 105 -9.46 -27.06 2.24
N TRP A 106 -8.17 -27.07 1.88
CA TRP A 106 -7.17 -26.15 2.39
C TRP A 106 -6.60 -25.29 1.26
N VAL A 107 -6.26 -24.04 1.57
CA VAL A 107 -5.56 -23.14 0.65
C VAL A 107 -4.08 -23.21 0.98
N ASP A 108 -3.25 -23.43 -0.04
CA ASP A 108 -1.80 -23.36 0.07
C ASP A 108 -1.35 -21.89 0.08
N PRO A 109 -0.79 -21.36 1.19
CA PRO A 109 -0.43 -19.94 1.30
C PRO A 109 0.70 -19.53 0.34
N ASP A 110 1.70 -20.38 0.14
CA ASP A 110 2.84 -20.09 -0.74
C ASP A 110 2.38 -20.02 -2.21
N LYS A 111 1.51 -20.95 -2.59
CA LYS A 111 0.89 -20.96 -3.93
C LYS A 111 -0.06 -19.77 -4.11
N LEU A 112 -0.78 -19.37 -3.06
CA LEU A 112 -1.62 -18.17 -3.07
C LEU A 112 -0.79 -16.91 -3.28
N GLU A 113 0.29 -16.73 -2.53
CA GLU A 113 1.18 -15.58 -2.69
C GLU A 113 1.71 -15.50 -4.13
N THR A 114 2.20 -16.62 -4.65
CA THR A 114 2.68 -16.73 -6.03
C THR A 114 1.61 -16.34 -7.06
N ASN A 115 0.38 -16.84 -6.89
CA ASN A 115 -0.72 -16.54 -7.81
C ASN A 115 -1.15 -15.08 -7.75
N VAL A 116 -1.22 -14.48 -6.56
CA VAL A 116 -1.57 -13.05 -6.38
C VAL A 116 -0.51 -12.16 -7.02
N LEU A 117 0.78 -12.48 -6.83
CA LEU A 117 1.87 -11.75 -7.48
C LEU A 117 1.82 -11.87 -9.01
N ALA A 118 1.55 -13.07 -9.52
CA ALA A 118 1.41 -13.30 -10.96
C ALA A 118 0.27 -12.46 -11.55
N ASP A 119 -0.88 -12.40 -10.89
CA ASP A 119 -2.01 -11.57 -11.33
C ASP A 119 -1.72 -10.07 -11.29
N LEU A 120 -0.83 -9.62 -10.40
CA LEU A 120 -0.43 -8.23 -10.26
C LEU A 120 0.68 -7.80 -11.23
N GLN A 121 1.33 -8.74 -11.92
CA GLN A 121 2.51 -8.44 -12.72
C GLN A 121 2.25 -7.37 -13.80
N ASP A 122 1.13 -7.48 -14.52
CA ASP A 122 0.75 -6.48 -15.54
C ASP A 122 0.45 -5.11 -14.92
N ALA A 123 -0.13 -5.10 -13.72
CA ALA A 123 -0.42 -3.87 -12.98
C ALA A 123 0.86 -3.19 -12.49
N VAL A 124 1.85 -3.97 -12.02
CA VAL A 124 3.18 -3.49 -11.62
C VAL A 124 3.88 -2.83 -12.81
N GLU A 125 3.92 -3.50 -13.97
CA GLU A 125 4.52 -2.92 -15.17
C GLU A 125 3.78 -1.67 -15.64
N GLY A 126 2.45 -1.69 -15.61
CA GLY A 126 1.62 -0.53 -15.90
C GLY A 126 1.93 0.65 -14.98
N ALA A 127 2.14 0.41 -13.69
CA ALA A 127 2.46 1.43 -12.70
C ALA A 127 3.87 1.98 -12.90
N ARG A 128 4.85 1.12 -13.18
CA ARG A 128 6.21 1.52 -13.55
C ARG A 128 6.20 2.38 -14.83
N ALA A 129 5.38 2.03 -15.81
CA ALA A 129 5.22 2.81 -17.04
C ALA A 129 4.60 4.19 -16.79
N GLU A 130 3.58 4.28 -15.93
CA GLU A 130 2.97 5.55 -15.55
C GLU A 130 3.95 6.44 -14.77
N ILE A 131 4.79 5.88 -13.88
CA ILE A 131 5.88 6.62 -13.23
C ILE A 131 6.85 7.19 -14.28
N ARG A 132 7.29 6.38 -15.24
CA ARG A 132 8.17 6.85 -16.35
C ARG A 132 7.51 7.97 -17.14
N ARG A 133 6.21 7.86 -17.43
CA ARG A 133 5.42 8.89 -18.12
C ARG A 133 5.41 10.19 -17.33
N ARG A 134 5.13 10.15 -16.02
CA ARG A 134 5.15 11.33 -15.14
C ARG A 134 6.53 11.98 -15.11
N GLN A 135 7.60 11.19 -14.95
CA GLN A 135 8.98 11.72 -15.02
C GLN A 135 9.22 12.47 -16.35
N ALA A 136 8.86 11.86 -17.47
CA ALA A 136 9.05 12.47 -18.80
C ALA A 136 8.29 13.80 -18.94
N LEU A 137 7.06 13.89 -18.42
CA LEU A 137 6.27 15.12 -18.43
C LEU A 137 6.93 16.23 -17.61
N TYR A 138 7.39 15.94 -16.39
CA TYR A 138 8.10 16.93 -15.56
C TYR A 138 9.41 17.39 -16.20
N ARG A 139 10.21 16.48 -16.76
CA ARG A 139 11.45 16.83 -17.47
C ARG A 139 11.18 17.71 -18.69
N ARG A 140 10.12 17.42 -19.45
CA ARG A 140 9.71 18.24 -20.58
C ARG A 140 9.30 19.64 -20.13
N ARG A 141 8.52 19.74 -19.05
CA ARG A 141 8.09 21.03 -18.47
C ARG A 141 9.29 21.85 -17.98
N ALA A 142 10.27 21.22 -17.31
CA ALA A 142 11.49 21.88 -16.88
C ALA A 142 12.30 22.48 -18.05
N ARG A 143 12.44 21.75 -19.16
CA ARG A 143 13.15 22.25 -20.35
C ARG A 143 12.41 23.40 -21.03
N LEU A 144 11.07 23.35 -21.07
CA LEU A 144 10.26 24.42 -21.64
C LEU A 144 10.37 25.73 -20.83
N TRP A 145 10.71 25.63 -19.54
CA TRP A 145 10.81 26.76 -18.62
C TRP A 145 12.25 27.09 -18.23
N GLN A 146 13.24 26.60 -18.98
CA GLN A 146 14.65 26.77 -18.64
C GLN A 146 15.08 28.25 -18.49
N ASP A 147 14.40 29.15 -19.21
CA ASP A 147 14.67 30.59 -19.24
C ASP A 147 13.73 31.39 -18.30
N ASP A 148 12.90 30.70 -17.51
CA ASP A 148 11.92 31.27 -16.58
C ASP A 148 12.17 30.74 -15.14
N PRO A 149 12.97 31.47 -14.32
CA PRO A 149 13.35 31.02 -12.98
C PRO A 149 12.17 30.83 -12.03
N GLU A 150 11.16 31.69 -12.09
CA GLU A 150 9.98 31.63 -11.20
C GLU A 150 9.19 30.35 -11.46
N ARG A 151 9.00 29.99 -12.73
CA ARG A 151 8.34 28.72 -13.09
C ARG A 151 9.16 27.50 -12.74
N LEU A 152 10.49 27.56 -12.84
CA LEU A 152 11.35 26.46 -12.41
C LEU A 152 11.32 26.24 -10.90
N ASP A 153 11.30 27.32 -10.11
CA ASP A 153 11.17 27.22 -8.66
C ASP A 153 9.79 26.65 -8.28
N ALA A 154 8.71 27.10 -8.92
CA ALA A 154 7.38 26.50 -8.72
C ALA A 154 7.37 24.99 -9.07
N LEU A 155 8.02 24.61 -10.17
CA LEU A 155 8.15 23.20 -10.57
C LEU A 155 8.99 22.38 -9.57
N ARG A 156 10.00 22.99 -8.94
CA ARG A 156 10.79 22.34 -7.88
C ARG A 156 9.90 22.03 -6.69
N GLU A 157 9.11 22.98 -6.21
CA GLU A 157 8.21 22.73 -5.08
C GLU A 157 7.18 21.65 -5.41
N GLU A 158 6.65 21.62 -6.65
CA GLU A 158 5.79 20.51 -7.11
C GLU A 158 6.50 19.15 -7.05
N VAL A 159 7.75 19.07 -7.53
CA VAL A 159 8.55 17.83 -7.54
C VAL A 159 8.93 17.39 -6.12
N GLU A 160 9.28 18.32 -5.24
CA GLU A 160 9.59 18.05 -3.84
C GLU A 160 8.34 17.61 -3.04
N GLY A 161 7.17 18.06 -3.46
CA GLY A 161 5.88 17.59 -2.95
C GLY A 161 5.47 16.18 -3.39
N LEU A 162 6.15 15.58 -4.37
CA LEU A 162 5.81 14.25 -4.87
C LEU A 162 6.01 13.17 -3.79
N ARG A 163 4.92 12.53 -3.39
CA ARG A 163 4.97 11.41 -2.46
C ARG A 163 5.39 10.13 -3.17
N VAL A 164 6.12 9.28 -2.44
CA VAL A 164 6.42 7.90 -2.83
C VAL A 164 5.35 7.02 -2.17
N PRO A 165 4.71 6.10 -2.90
CA PRO A 165 3.74 5.17 -2.33
C PRO A 165 4.49 4.10 -1.53
N ARG A 166 4.99 4.45 -0.34
CA ARG A 166 5.76 3.53 0.49
C ARG A 166 4.85 2.45 1.09
N ALA A 167 5.45 1.32 1.43
CA ALA A 167 4.87 0.33 2.31
C ALA A 167 5.86 0.12 3.47
N GLY A 168 5.39 0.36 4.69
CA GLY A 168 6.18 0.12 5.90
C GLY A 168 6.26 -1.37 6.23
N ASP A 169 7.04 -1.70 7.26
CA ASP A 169 7.31 -3.10 7.64
C ASP A 169 6.05 -3.84 8.11
N THR A 170 5.06 -3.13 8.65
CA THR A 170 3.78 -3.66 9.10
C THR A 170 2.66 -3.59 8.06
N ALA A 171 2.98 -3.24 6.81
CA ALA A 171 1.95 -2.99 5.80
C ALA A 171 1.17 -4.27 5.43
N ALA A 172 1.82 -5.44 5.45
CA ALA A 172 1.15 -6.72 5.22
C ALA A 172 0.13 -7.02 6.34
N GLU A 173 0.48 -6.74 7.60
CA GLU A 173 -0.42 -6.83 8.74
C GLU A 173 -1.61 -5.87 8.61
N LEU A 174 -1.37 -4.63 8.17
CA LEU A 174 -2.45 -3.67 7.93
C LEU A 174 -3.40 -4.12 6.82
N VAL A 175 -2.87 -4.69 5.72
CA VAL A 175 -3.70 -5.30 4.67
C VAL A 175 -4.53 -6.46 5.23
N THR A 176 -3.89 -7.35 5.99
CA THR A 176 -4.55 -8.49 6.65
C THR A 176 -5.69 -8.03 7.56
N ARG A 177 -5.43 -7.01 8.39
CA ARG A 177 -6.41 -6.40 9.29
C ARG A 177 -7.59 -5.83 8.52
N GLY A 178 -7.32 -5.10 7.43
CA GLY A 178 -8.35 -4.54 6.57
C GLY A 178 -9.22 -5.63 5.93
N LEU A 179 -8.62 -6.73 5.48
CA LEU A 179 -9.35 -7.89 4.96
C LEU A 179 -10.25 -8.53 6.01
N LEU A 180 -9.75 -8.70 7.24
CA LEU A 180 -10.55 -9.23 8.36
C LEU A 180 -11.73 -8.32 8.73
N LEU A 181 -11.54 -7.00 8.72
CA LEU A 181 -12.62 -6.04 8.93
C LEU A 181 -13.68 -6.13 7.83
N ARG A 182 -13.25 -6.16 6.57
CA ARG A 182 -14.17 -6.34 5.42
C ARG A 182 -14.91 -7.66 5.49
N HIS A 183 -14.23 -8.73 5.90
CA HIS A 183 -14.86 -10.02 6.12
C HIS A 183 -15.92 -9.91 7.22
N ARG A 184 -15.58 -9.36 8.38
CA ARG A 184 -16.51 -9.19 9.51
C ARG A 184 -17.78 -8.42 9.12
N ASP A 185 -17.61 -7.37 8.32
CA ASP A 185 -18.69 -6.47 7.94
C ASP A 185 -19.50 -6.98 6.72
N ASP A 186 -19.15 -8.16 6.16
CA ASP A 186 -19.93 -8.77 5.06
C ASP A 186 -21.28 -9.29 5.59
N ALA A 187 -22.36 -8.64 5.14
CA ALA A 187 -23.73 -8.95 5.52
C ALA A 187 -24.15 -10.41 5.27
N ARG A 188 -23.46 -11.15 4.38
CA ARG A 188 -23.73 -12.59 4.13
C ARG A 188 -23.35 -13.49 5.31
N LEU A 189 -22.53 -13.01 6.24
CA LEU A 189 -22.17 -13.72 7.46
C LEU A 189 -23.11 -13.42 8.62
N GLY A 190 -23.97 -12.40 8.47
CA GLY A 190 -24.86 -11.90 9.52
C GLY A 190 -26.04 -12.80 9.86
N TYR A 191 -26.46 -13.71 8.98
CA TYR A 191 -27.57 -14.62 9.24
C TYR A 191 -27.38 -15.92 8.46
N ALA A 192 -26.51 -16.78 8.96
CA ALA A 192 -26.83 -18.20 8.90
C ALA A 192 -27.67 -18.47 10.16
N GLU A 193 -29.00 -18.60 10.01
CA GLU A 193 -29.77 -19.35 11.02
C GLU A 193 -29.04 -20.69 11.27
N PRO A 194 -29.16 -21.31 12.45
CA PRO A 194 -28.60 -22.64 12.69
C PRO A 194 -29.32 -23.65 11.80
N SER A 195 -29.01 -23.64 10.50
CA SER A 195 -29.48 -24.60 9.53
C SER A 195 -28.80 -25.91 9.88
N GLU A 196 -29.61 -26.96 9.95
CA GLU A 196 -29.21 -28.36 10.09
C GLU A 196 -27.94 -28.64 9.27
N PRO A 197 -27.08 -29.56 9.74
CA PRO A 197 -25.76 -29.81 9.16
C PRO A 197 -25.90 -30.26 7.71
N SER A 198 -25.95 -29.30 6.79
CA SER A 198 -25.85 -29.57 5.37
C SER A 198 -24.45 -30.13 5.14
N GLY A 199 -24.36 -31.23 4.39
CA GLY A 199 -23.14 -32.02 4.16
C GLY A 199 -22.02 -31.31 3.39
N GLN A 200 -21.90 -29.99 3.50
CA GLN A 200 -20.74 -29.23 3.06
C GLN A 200 -19.96 -28.78 4.30
N ASN A 201 -18.87 -29.50 4.59
CA ASN A 201 -17.84 -29.13 5.57
C ASN A 201 -17.14 -27.80 5.20
N LYS A 202 -17.88 -26.69 5.16
CA LYS A 202 -17.28 -25.36 5.24
C LYS A 202 -17.02 -25.10 6.72
N LEU A 203 -15.75 -25.14 7.12
CA LEU A 203 -15.28 -24.73 8.44
C LEU A 203 -15.86 -23.34 8.73
N SER A 204 -16.88 -23.27 9.59
CA SER A 204 -17.54 -22.00 9.91
C SER A 204 -16.62 -21.18 10.82
N ILE A 205 -16.31 -19.95 10.40
CA ILE A 205 -15.60 -19.00 11.25
C ILE A 205 -16.57 -18.62 12.38
N ARG A 206 -16.23 -18.99 13.61
CA ARG A 206 -17.06 -18.67 14.78
C ARG A 206 -17.15 -17.16 14.99
N ALA A 207 -18.34 -16.68 15.35
CA ALA A 207 -18.57 -15.31 15.80
C ALA A 207 -17.63 -15.01 16.99
N GLY A 208 -16.66 -14.13 16.79
CA GLY A 208 -15.61 -13.79 17.78
C GLY A 208 -14.19 -14.21 17.40
N SER A 209 -14.00 -15.12 16.45
CA SER A 209 -12.66 -15.48 15.96
C SER A 209 -12.00 -14.32 15.22
N ILE A 210 -12.75 -13.61 14.37
CA ILE A 210 -12.25 -12.46 13.60
C ILE A 210 -11.79 -11.33 14.52
N SER A 211 -12.60 -10.97 15.54
CA SER A 211 -12.24 -9.93 16.49
C SER A 211 -10.95 -10.26 17.25
N ARG A 212 -10.76 -11.53 17.63
CA ARG A 212 -9.52 -11.99 18.29
C ARG A 212 -8.31 -11.83 17.37
N TRP A 213 -8.42 -12.24 16.11
CA TRP A 213 -7.32 -12.13 15.15
C TRP A 213 -6.96 -10.68 14.84
N ILE A 214 -7.96 -9.78 14.76
CA ILE A 214 -7.70 -8.34 14.65
C ILE A 214 -6.89 -7.86 15.86
N SER A 215 -7.28 -8.23 17.08
CA SER A 215 -6.52 -7.86 18.28
C SER A 215 -5.09 -8.42 18.30
N GLU A 216 -4.88 -9.66 17.84
CA GLU A 216 -3.53 -10.23 17.69
C GLU A 216 -2.67 -9.42 16.71
N ILE A 217 -3.25 -8.99 15.57
CA ILE A 217 -2.57 -8.17 14.58
C ILE A 217 -2.27 -6.77 15.14
N ASP A 218 -3.23 -6.14 15.82
CA ASP A 218 -3.05 -4.83 16.43
C ASP A 218 -1.91 -4.84 17.45
N GLN A 219 -1.77 -5.92 18.24
CA GLN A 219 -0.64 -6.10 19.16
C GLN A 219 0.69 -6.26 18.42
N ARG A 220 0.74 -6.97 17.29
CA ARG A 220 1.96 -7.10 16.48
C ARG A 220 2.38 -5.76 15.88
N ILE A 221 1.43 -5.01 15.33
CA ILE A 221 1.68 -3.67 14.78
C ILE A 221 2.21 -2.74 15.87
N ALA A 222 1.57 -2.73 17.05
CA ALA A 222 1.99 -1.88 18.17
C ALA A 222 3.37 -2.21 18.73
N ARG A 223 3.90 -3.43 18.53
CA ARG A 223 5.26 -3.82 18.95
C ARG A 223 6.34 -3.44 17.94
N ALA A 224 5.95 -3.18 16.69
CA ALA A 224 6.86 -2.84 15.60
C ALA A 224 7.01 -1.33 15.38
N CYS A 225 6.15 -0.52 16.03
CA CYS A 225 6.21 0.93 16.06
C CYS A 225 6.84 1.43 17.36
#